data_AF-A0A2H9QPA4-F1
#
_entry.id   AF-A0A2H9QPA4-F1
#
_cell.length_a   1.000
_cell.length_b   1.000
_cell.length_c   1.000
_cell.angle_alpha   90.00
_cell.angle_beta   90.00
_cell.angle_gamma   90.00
#
_symmetry.space_group_name_H-M   'P 1'
#
loop_
_entity.id
_entity.type
_entity.pdbx_description
1 polymer ?
#
loop_
_entity_poly.entity_id
_entity_poly.type
_entity_poly.pdbx_seq_one_letter_code
_entity_poly.pdbx_strand_id
1 'polypeptide(L)'
;MKLTKEYITNCIEEVAPLVEEISGLECDLTDLNLIILPKNKLKKITPGVASYRSKNNFSIGNRFLGNEEFTKLLLGHELVHSAQDNSFPEFCNTLEVVNRIWKENHSTVSSLTKLIEGDASLIEQELSDKYFKNAKMNLLRFPLIPSSWVIPSDYFSWEETLRKKFNGNRRDINELYTAPIEELVKIFGE
;
A
#
# COMPACT_ATOMS: atom_id res chain seq x y z
N MET A 1 7.93 -18.96 -13.04
CA MET A 1 8.95 -18.03 -12.50
C MET A 1 9.14 -18.31 -11.02
N LYS A 2 10.38 -18.32 -10.52
CA LYS A 2 10.68 -18.47 -9.09
C LYS A 2 10.93 -17.08 -8.50
N LEU A 3 10.22 -16.71 -7.44
CA LEU A 3 10.47 -15.44 -6.75
C LEU A 3 11.77 -15.57 -5.94
N THR A 4 12.84 -14.92 -6.41
CA THR A 4 14.14 -14.82 -5.73
C THR A 4 14.32 -13.42 -5.16
N LYS A 5 15.25 -13.23 -4.21
CA LYS A 5 15.51 -11.89 -3.65
C LYS A 5 15.98 -10.94 -4.75
N GLU A 6 16.93 -11.38 -5.56
CA GLU A 6 17.45 -10.65 -6.72
C GLU A 6 16.35 -10.22 -7.69
N TYR A 7 15.45 -11.13 -8.08
CA TYR A 7 14.34 -10.79 -8.97
C TYR A 7 13.43 -9.71 -8.37
N ILE A 8 13.11 -9.81 -7.08
CA ILE A 8 12.29 -8.81 -6.40
C ILE A 8 13.02 -7.48 -6.28
N THR A 9 14.31 -7.48 -5.94
CA THR A 9 15.13 -6.27 -5.85
C THR A 9 15.12 -5.53 -7.19
N ASN A 10 15.35 -6.23 -8.30
CA ASN A 10 15.30 -5.62 -9.63
C ASN A 10 13.90 -5.02 -9.92
N CYS A 11 12.83 -5.73 -9.59
CA CYS A 11 11.48 -5.17 -9.73
C CYS A 11 11.26 -3.91 -8.88
N ILE A 12 11.80 -3.86 -7.66
CA ILE A 12 11.70 -2.69 -6.78
C ILE A 12 12.46 -1.51 -7.38
N GLU A 13 13.70 -1.73 -7.83
CA GLU A 13 14.54 -0.71 -8.45
C GLU A 13 13.91 -0.14 -9.74
N GLU A 14 13.21 -0.98 -10.50
CA GLU A 14 12.46 -0.54 -11.68
C GLU A 14 11.19 0.25 -11.36
N VAL A 15 10.49 -0.11 -10.27
CA VAL A 15 9.18 0.47 -9.93
C VAL A 15 9.29 1.73 -9.08
N ALA A 16 10.30 1.82 -8.20
CA ALA A 16 10.52 2.97 -7.33
C ALA A 16 10.47 4.33 -8.06
N PRO A 17 11.22 4.57 -9.16
CA PRO A 17 11.15 5.86 -9.85
C PRO A 17 9.76 6.16 -10.44
N LEU A 18 8.97 5.13 -10.77
CA LEU A 18 7.59 5.32 -11.27
C LEU A 18 6.63 5.70 -10.13
N VAL A 19 6.85 5.15 -8.94
CA VAL A 19 6.12 5.55 -7.72
C VAL A 19 6.45 6.99 -7.36
N GLU A 20 7.73 7.38 -7.39
CA GLU A 20 8.16 8.75 -7.11
C GLU A 20 7.56 9.76 -8.09
N GLU A 21 7.53 9.42 -9.38
CA GLU A 21 6.93 10.25 -10.43
C GLU A 21 5.43 10.52 -10.15
N ILE A 22 4.67 9.48 -9.82
CA ILE A 22 3.21 9.60 -9.66
C ILE A 22 2.85 10.18 -8.30
N SER A 23 3.52 9.76 -7.23
CA SER A 23 3.20 10.19 -5.86
C SER A 23 3.75 11.57 -5.51
N GLY A 24 4.88 11.96 -6.13
CA GLY A 24 5.67 13.12 -5.74
C GLY A 24 6.42 12.94 -4.41
N LEU A 25 6.56 11.71 -3.92
CA LEU A 25 7.25 11.36 -2.68
C LEU A 25 8.48 10.51 -3.00
N GLU A 26 9.57 10.69 -2.24
CA GLU A 26 10.81 9.92 -2.43
C GLU A 26 10.71 8.54 -1.77
N CYS A 27 11.09 7.49 -2.49
CA CYS A 27 11.22 6.14 -1.95
C CYS A 27 12.59 6.00 -1.29
N ASP A 28 12.64 5.69 0.00
CA ASP A 28 13.88 5.27 0.63
C ASP A 28 14.10 3.78 0.36
N LEU A 29 15.17 3.45 -0.37
CA LEU A 29 15.58 2.07 -0.63
C LEU A 29 16.82 1.67 0.18
N THR A 30 17.33 2.55 1.06
CA THR A 30 18.45 2.18 1.93
C THR A 30 18.05 1.05 2.87
N ASP A 31 19.00 0.13 3.09
CA ASP A 31 18.83 -1.04 3.95
C ASP A 31 17.63 -1.95 3.61
N LEU A 32 17.28 -2.06 2.33
CA LEU A 32 16.18 -2.91 1.84
C LEU A 32 16.29 -4.36 2.36
N ASN A 33 15.34 -4.76 3.20
CA ASN A 33 15.29 -6.11 3.76
C ASN A 33 14.14 -6.92 3.15
N LEU A 34 14.50 -7.92 2.34
CA LEU A 34 13.55 -8.80 1.67
C LEU A 34 13.42 -10.16 2.36
N ILE A 35 12.20 -10.49 2.77
CA ILE A 35 11.83 -11.78 3.36
C ILE A 35 10.88 -12.52 2.41
N ILE A 36 11.37 -13.59 1.79
CA ILE A 36 10.55 -14.45 0.92
C ILE A 36 9.93 -15.56 1.77
N LEU A 37 8.61 -15.49 1.96
CA LEU A 37 7.85 -16.43 2.78
C LEU A 37 7.47 -17.67 1.97
N PRO A 38 7.79 -18.90 2.43
CA PRO A 38 7.37 -20.11 1.75
C PRO A 38 5.85 -20.28 1.82
N LYS A 39 5.26 -20.94 0.81
CA LYS A 39 3.81 -21.13 0.63
C LYS A 39 3.09 -21.69 1.88
N ASN A 40 3.76 -22.52 2.66
CA ASN A 40 3.22 -23.10 3.89
C ASN A 40 3.13 -22.12 5.06
N LYS A 41 3.96 -21.06 5.10
CA LYS A 41 3.89 -19.99 6.10
C LYS A 41 2.81 -18.95 5.77
N LEU A 42 2.45 -18.80 4.49
CA LEU A 42 1.32 -17.95 4.05
C LEU A 42 -0.06 -18.44 4.52
N LYS A 43 -0.18 -19.71 4.93
CA LYS A 43 -1.44 -20.21 5.54
C LYS A 43 -1.59 -19.79 7.01
N LYS A 44 -0.49 -19.40 7.68
CA LYS A 44 -0.45 -19.05 9.11
C LYS A 44 -0.23 -17.57 9.35
N ILE A 45 0.40 -16.90 8.41
CA ILE A 45 0.61 -15.46 8.37
C ILE A 45 -0.28 -15.00 7.23
N THR A 46 -1.34 -14.30 7.60
CA THR A 46 -2.01 -13.23 6.87
C THR A 46 -1.76 -13.17 5.35
N PRO A 47 -2.78 -13.19 4.46
CA PRO A 47 -2.72 -13.42 3.04
C PRO A 47 -2.42 -12.08 2.34
N GLY A 48 -1.38 -11.39 2.79
CA GLY A 48 -0.69 -10.41 1.98
C GLY A 48 0.23 -11.15 1.01
N VAL A 49 0.21 -10.78 -0.26
CA VAL A 49 1.13 -11.34 -1.27
C VAL A 49 2.49 -10.64 -1.18
N ALA A 50 2.46 -9.34 -0.89
CA ALA A 50 3.57 -8.56 -0.35
C ALA A 50 3.05 -7.81 0.90
N SER A 51 3.96 -7.24 1.67
CA SER A 51 3.65 -6.33 2.77
C SER A 51 4.91 -5.56 3.13
N TYR A 52 4.79 -4.25 3.21
CA TYR A 52 5.72 -3.37 3.88
C TYR A 52 5.40 -3.33 5.37
N ARG A 53 6.41 -3.48 6.24
CA ARG A 53 6.22 -3.53 7.71
C ARG A 53 6.69 -2.27 8.43
N SER A 54 7.84 -1.75 8.01
CA SER A 54 8.52 -0.56 8.54
C SER A 54 9.95 -0.57 8.02
N LYS A 55 10.54 0.62 7.81
CA LYS A 55 11.96 0.81 7.45
C LYS A 55 12.43 -0.16 6.36
N ASN A 56 11.77 -0.12 5.21
CA ASN A 56 12.13 -0.88 4.00
C ASN A 56 12.17 -2.40 4.19
N ASN A 57 11.37 -2.92 5.14
CA ASN A 57 11.21 -4.35 5.37
C ASN A 57 9.99 -4.88 4.61
N PHE A 58 10.26 -5.60 3.52
CA PHE A 58 9.25 -6.19 2.66
C PHE A 58 9.18 -7.71 2.89
N SER A 59 7.96 -8.20 3.14
CA SER A 59 7.67 -9.62 3.21
C SER A 59 6.84 -10.03 2.01
N ILE A 60 7.33 -10.96 1.19
CA ILE A 60 6.67 -11.39 -0.05
C ILE A 60 6.40 -12.89 0.00
N GLY A 61 5.15 -13.26 -0.27
CA GLY A 61 4.75 -14.64 -0.41
C GLY A 61 5.33 -15.28 -1.65
N ASN A 62 5.99 -16.43 -1.50
CA ASN A 62 6.47 -17.24 -2.61
C ASN A 62 5.32 -18.02 -3.28
N ARG A 63 4.28 -17.30 -3.71
CA ARG A 63 3.16 -17.82 -4.48
C ARG A 63 3.08 -16.98 -5.75
N PHE A 64 3.21 -17.65 -6.90
CA PHE A 64 2.98 -17.01 -8.20
C PHE A 64 1.48 -16.70 -8.33
N LEU A 65 1.12 -15.42 -8.34
CA LEU A 65 -0.28 -14.94 -8.41
C LEU A 65 -0.58 -14.10 -9.65
N GLY A 66 0.43 -13.81 -10.47
CA GLY A 66 0.27 -13.05 -11.71
C GLY A 66 1.55 -13.07 -12.53
N ASN A 67 1.58 -12.28 -13.60
CA ASN A 67 2.78 -12.06 -14.40
C ASN A 67 3.75 -11.08 -13.70
N GLU A 68 4.86 -10.76 -14.37
CA GLU A 68 5.85 -9.81 -13.86
C GLU A 68 5.25 -8.41 -13.63
N GLU A 69 4.47 -7.90 -14.58
CA GLU A 69 3.75 -6.61 -14.43
C GLU A 69 2.85 -6.58 -13.19
N PHE A 70 2.14 -7.66 -12.90
CA PHE A 70 1.37 -7.77 -11.65
C PHE A 70 2.27 -7.73 -10.41
N THR A 71 3.45 -8.37 -10.46
CA THR A 71 4.41 -8.31 -9.35
C THR A 71 4.91 -6.88 -9.14
N LYS A 72 5.18 -6.16 -10.24
CA LYS A 72 5.61 -4.77 -10.21
C LYS A 72 4.52 -3.84 -9.67
N LEU A 73 3.25 -4.04 -10.02
CA LEU A 73 2.13 -3.31 -9.44
C LEU A 73 2.00 -3.52 -7.93
N LEU A 74 2.04 -4.78 -7.50
CA LEU A 74 2.03 -5.16 -6.10
C LEU A 74 3.17 -4.46 -5.33
N LEU A 75 4.38 -4.48 -5.87
CA LEU A 75 5.51 -3.80 -5.25
C LEU A 75 5.33 -2.28 -5.26
N GLY A 76 4.70 -1.73 -6.30
CA GLY A 76 4.34 -0.32 -6.39
C GLY A 76 3.46 0.13 -5.23
N HIS A 77 2.39 -0.60 -4.92
CA HIS A 77 1.54 -0.35 -3.75
C HIS A 77 2.36 -0.30 -2.45
N GLU A 78 3.18 -1.32 -2.21
CA GLU A 78 3.99 -1.40 -0.99
C GLU A 78 5.09 -0.33 -0.93
N LEU A 79 5.64 0.08 -2.08
CA LEU A 79 6.61 1.16 -2.18
C LEU A 79 6.01 2.52 -1.85
N VAL A 80 4.70 2.72 -2.10
CA VAL A 80 4.01 3.92 -1.62
C VAL A 80 4.07 4.00 -0.10
N HIS A 81 3.89 2.89 0.62
CA HIS A 81 4.02 2.89 2.08
C HIS A 81 5.44 3.23 2.54
N SER A 82 6.47 2.75 1.85
CA SER A 82 7.85 3.19 2.10
C SER A 82 8.04 4.70 1.87
N ALA A 83 7.49 5.25 0.79
CA ALA A 83 7.57 6.68 0.50
C ALA A 83 6.79 7.55 1.51
N GLN A 84 5.61 7.08 1.94
CA GLN A 84 4.80 7.69 3.00
C GLN A 84 5.57 7.71 4.33
N ASP A 85 6.17 6.58 4.72
CA ASP A 85 6.98 6.45 5.94
C ASP A 85 8.21 7.38 5.90
N ASN A 86 8.89 7.46 4.76
CA ASN A 86 10.07 8.31 4.57
C ASN A 86 9.72 9.80 4.64
N SER A 87 8.62 10.19 3.99
CA SER A 87 8.20 11.60 3.90
C SER A 87 7.51 12.08 5.18
N PHE A 88 6.84 11.17 5.91
CA PHE A 88 6.03 11.48 7.08
C PHE A 88 6.34 10.51 8.24
N PRO A 89 7.57 10.52 8.81
CA PRO A 89 8.01 9.50 9.77
C PRO A 89 7.27 9.52 11.12
N GLU A 90 6.69 10.66 11.51
CA GLU A 90 5.85 10.76 12.72
C GLU A 90 4.47 10.08 12.55
N PHE A 91 4.12 9.72 11.32
CA PHE A 91 2.81 9.19 10.94
C PHE A 91 2.65 7.69 11.26
N CYS A 92 3.72 6.90 11.13
CA CYS A 92 3.70 5.45 11.40
C CYS A 92 3.56 5.13 12.89
N ASN A 93 4.20 5.93 13.75
CA ASN A 93 4.05 5.83 15.21
C ASN A 93 2.62 6.17 15.65
N THR A 94 1.95 7.05 14.90
CA THR A 94 0.57 7.47 15.15
C THR A 94 -0.44 6.41 14.70
N LEU A 95 -0.15 5.66 13.62
CA LEU A 95 -1.04 4.63 13.07
C LEU A 95 -1.36 3.50 14.07
N GLU A 96 -0.37 2.93 14.75
CA GLU A 96 -0.59 1.86 15.73
C GLU A 96 -1.39 2.34 16.94
N VAL A 97 -1.11 3.56 17.41
CA VAL A 97 -1.80 4.18 18.55
C VAL A 97 -3.25 4.52 18.19
N VAL A 98 -3.47 5.17 17.04
CA VAL A 98 -4.80 5.53 16.54
C VAL A 98 -5.61 4.28 16.25
N ASN A 99 -5.07 3.27 15.57
CA ASN A 99 -5.82 2.04 15.28
C ASN A 99 -6.16 1.24 16.54
N ARG A 100 -5.29 1.25 17.56
CA ARG A 100 -5.61 0.62 18.86
C ARG A 100 -6.74 1.37 19.57
N ILE A 101 -6.59 2.68 19.75
CA ILE A 101 -7.60 3.52 20.42
C ILE A 101 -8.93 3.52 19.65
N TRP A 102 -8.88 3.54 18.32
CA TRP A 102 -10.07 3.53 17.47
C TRP A 102 -10.78 2.17 17.54
N LYS A 103 -10.08 1.03 17.41
CA LYS A 103 -10.68 -0.31 17.54
C LYS A 103 -11.26 -0.60 18.92
N GLU A 104 -10.69 0.01 19.96
CA GLU A 104 -11.22 -0.11 21.32
C GLU A 104 -12.54 0.66 21.50
N ASN A 105 -12.78 1.69 20.70
CA ASN A 105 -13.95 2.57 20.83
C ASN A 105 -14.97 2.45 19.68
N HIS A 106 -14.57 1.94 18.51
CA HIS A 106 -15.33 1.91 17.25
C HIS A 106 -15.09 0.59 16.51
N SER A 107 -16.10 0.10 15.80
CA SER A 107 -16.00 -1.10 14.96
C SER A 107 -15.48 -0.83 13.55
N THR A 108 -15.23 0.43 13.20
CA THR A 108 -14.84 0.91 11.87
C THR A 108 -13.32 1.05 11.71
N VAL A 109 -12.86 1.05 10.46
CA VAL A 109 -11.46 1.36 10.14
C VAL A 109 -11.24 2.87 10.21
N SER A 110 -10.13 3.29 10.84
CA SER A 110 -9.83 4.72 11.05
C SER A 110 -9.64 5.47 9.73
N SER A 111 -10.06 6.73 9.66
CA SER A 111 -9.86 7.58 8.47
C SER A 111 -8.40 7.73 8.05
N LEU A 112 -7.49 7.66 9.02
CA LEU A 112 -6.05 7.60 8.79
C LEU A 112 -5.64 6.39 7.95
N THR A 113 -6.16 5.22 8.31
CA THR A 113 -5.93 3.99 7.54
C THR A 113 -6.55 4.08 6.15
N LYS A 114 -7.75 4.67 6.05
CA LYS A 114 -8.41 4.89 4.76
C LYS A 114 -7.59 5.79 3.83
N LEU A 115 -6.92 6.81 4.37
CA LEU A 115 -5.97 7.65 3.63
C LEU A 115 -4.78 6.84 3.13
N ILE A 116 -4.08 6.13 4.01
CA ILE A 116 -2.85 5.39 3.69
C ILE A 116 -3.07 4.36 2.59
N GLU A 117 -4.06 3.49 2.78
CA GLU A 117 -4.36 2.40 1.84
C GLU A 117 -5.08 2.90 0.58
N GLY A 118 -5.94 3.90 0.73
CA GLY A 118 -6.64 4.54 -0.38
C GLY A 118 -5.67 5.25 -1.33
N ASP A 119 -4.66 5.93 -0.79
CA ASP A 119 -3.62 6.59 -1.58
C ASP A 119 -2.71 5.58 -2.28
N ALA A 120 -2.26 4.54 -1.58
CA ALA A 120 -1.46 3.47 -2.18
C ALA A 120 -2.23 2.79 -3.34
N SER A 121 -3.53 2.56 -3.15
CA SER A 121 -4.41 1.99 -4.20
C SER A 121 -4.64 2.97 -5.36
N LEU A 122 -4.68 4.28 -5.11
CA LEU A 122 -4.77 5.30 -6.15
C LEU A 122 -3.53 5.29 -7.05
N ILE A 123 -2.34 5.25 -6.45
CA ILE A 123 -1.06 5.14 -7.16
C ILE A 123 -0.95 3.80 -7.89
N GLU A 124 -1.36 2.69 -7.29
CA GLU A 124 -1.40 1.37 -7.93
C GLU A 124 -2.23 1.42 -9.24
N GLN A 125 -3.41 2.03 -9.20
CA GLN A 125 -4.24 2.19 -10.40
C GLN A 125 -3.53 3.04 -11.47
N GLU A 126 -2.90 4.16 -11.08
CA GLU A 126 -2.16 4.98 -12.03
C GLU A 126 -0.95 4.27 -12.65
N LEU A 127 -0.21 3.47 -11.87
CA LEU A 127 0.87 2.62 -12.37
C LEU A 127 0.34 1.59 -13.36
N SER A 128 -0.81 0.98 -13.06
CA SER A 128 -1.48 0.02 -13.95
C SER A 128 -1.84 0.67 -15.28
N ASP A 129 -2.48 1.85 -15.22
CA ASP A 129 -2.96 2.55 -16.39
C ASP A 129 -1.83 3.13 -17.25
N LYS A 130 -0.74 3.60 -16.65
CA LYS A 130 0.40 4.22 -17.36
C LYS A 130 1.42 3.20 -17.85
N TYR A 131 1.82 2.26 -16.99
CA TYR A 131 3.02 1.44 -17.19
C TYR A 131 2.75 -0.06 -17.32
N PHE A 132 1.78 -0.59 -16.58
CA PHE A 132 1.58 -2.05 -16.41
C PHE A 132 0.21 -2.53 -16.90
N LYS A 133 -0.19 -2.08 -18.10
CA LYS A 133 -1.53 -2.32 -18.70
C LYS A 133 -1.90 -3.80 -18.88
N ASN A 134 -0.92 -4.69 -18.92
CA ASN A 134 -1.13 -6.13 -19.13
C ASN A 134 -0.93 -6.93 -17.83
N ALA A 135 -0.94 -6.30 -16.66
CA ALA A 135 -0.91 -7.00 -15.39
C ALA A 135 -2.09 -7.98 -15.28
N LYS A 136 -1.82 -9.28 -15.39
CA LYS A 136 -2.83 -10.34 -15.36
C LYS A 136 -2.82 -11.01 -13.99
N MET A 137 -3.96 -10.96 -13.31
CA MET A 137 -4.18 -11.72 -12.07
C MET A 137 -4.54 -13.17 -12.37
N ASN A 138 -4.05 -14.08 -11.54
CA ASN A 138 -4.62 -15.41 -11.38
C ASN A 138 -5.17 -15.54 -9.96
N LEU A 139 -6.51 -15.45 -9.87
CA LEU A 139 -7.39 -15.47 -8.70
C LEU A 139 -7.59 -14.15 -7.95
N LEU A 140 -8.70 -13.50 -8.36
CA LEU A 140 -9.59 -12.62 -7.61
C LEU A 140 -8.97 -11.29 -7.20
N ARG A 141 -9.60 -10.20 -7.63
CA ARG A 141 -9.35 -8.78 -7.31
C ARG A 141 -9.22 -8.53 -5.78
N PHE A 142 -8.16 -9.04 -5.18
CA PHE A 142 -7.91 -8.92 -3.76
C PHE A 142 -7.05 -7.68 -3.54
N PRO A 143 -7.52 -6.74 -2.72
CA PRO A 143 -6.64 -5.72 -2.18
C PRO A 143 -5.61 -6.41 -1.27
N LEU A 144 -4.40 -5.89 -1.27
CA LEU A 144 -3.20 -6.50 -0.71
C LEU A 144 -3.09 -6.26 0.80
N ILE A 145 -4.20 -6.40 1.52
CA ILE A 145 -4.25 -6.12 2.95
C ILE A 145 -3.98 -7.41 3.73
N PRO A 146 -3.26 -7.35 4.85
CA PRO A 146 -3.25 -8.43 5.82
C PRO A 146 -4.68 -8.80 6.31
N SER A 147 -5.22 -10.00 6.00
CA SER A 147 -6.48 -10.58 6.55
C SER A 147 -6.65 -10.67 8.07
N SER A 148 -5.71 -10.18 8.88
CA SER A 148 -6.04 -9.80 10.26
C SER A 148 -6.99 -8.60 10.29
N TRP A 149 -7.10 -7.90 9.16
CA TRP A 149 -8.10 -6.91 8.87
C TRP A 149 -9.14 -7.60 8.01
N VAL A 150 -10.36 -7.75 8.55
CA VAL A 150 -11.52 -8.02 7.71
C VAL A 150 -11.55 -6.91 6.69
N ILE A 151 -11.35 -7.22 5.39
CA ILE A 151 -11.41 -6.22 4.33
C ILE A 151 -12.77 -5.54 4.46
N PRO A 152 -12.81 -4.25 4.81
CA PRO A 152 -14.07 -3.53 4.85
C PRO A 152 -14.70 -3.62 3.47
N SER A 153 -16.01 -3.87 3.40
CA SER A 153 -16.73 -4.00 2.12
C SER A 153 -16.56 -2.77 1.21
N ASP A 154 -16.16 -1.64 1.78
CA ASP A 154 -15.95 -0.34 1.15
C ASP A 154 -14.47 -0.01 0.87
N TYR A 155 -13.51 -0.93 1.04
CA TYR A 155 -12.08 -0.65 0.82
C TYR A 155 -11.78 0.08 -0.51
N PHE A 156 -12.37 -0.42 -1.62
CA PHE A 156 -12.19 0.18 -2.94
C PHE A 156 -12.77 1.58 -3.07
N SER A 157 -13.69 1.97 -2.18
CA SER A 157 -14.28 3.31 -2.19
C SER A 157 -13.33 4.38 -1.67
N TRP A 158 -12.26 4.03 -0.96
CA TRP A 158 -11.36 5.03 -0.36
C TRP A 158 -10.48 5.70 -1.42
N GLU A 159 -9.94 4.93 -2.35
CA GLU A 159 -9.28 5.44 -3.56
C GLU A 159 -10.24 6.30 -4.37
N GLU A 160 -11.47 5.81 -4.61
CA GLU A 160 -12.48 6.56 -5.35
C GLU A 160 -12.86 7.88 -4.64
N THR A 161 -12.89 7.88 -3.31
CA THR A 161 -13.15 9.07 -2.49
C THR A 161 -12.04 10.10 -2.67
N LEU A 162 -10.77 9.69 -2.58
CA LEU A 162 -9.62 10.56 -2.82
C LEU A 162 -9.63 11.10 -4.26
N ARG A 163 -9.86 10.22 -5.26
CA ARG A 163 -9.94 10.60 -6.66
C ARG A 163 -11.03 11.64 -6.91
N LYS A 164 -12.25 11.44 -6.39
CA LYS A 164 -13.36 12.40 -6.54
C LYS A 164 -13.09 13.71 -5.83
N LYS A 165 -12.52 13.66 -4.62
CA LYS A 165 -12.32 14.83 -3.77
C LYS A 165 -11.21 15.74 -4.30
N PHE A 166 -10.12 15.17 -4.79
CA PHE A 166 -8.91 15.89 -5.17
C PHE A 166 -8.65 15.91 -6.68
N ASN A 167 -9.43 15.17 -7.48
CA ASN A 167 -9.33 15.11 -8.94
C ASN A 167 -7.89 14.85 -9.43
N GLY A 168 -7.17 13.97 -8.73
CA GLY A 168 -5.76 13.64 -9.03
C GLY A 168 -4.73 14.69 -8.59
N ASN A 169 -5.12 15.72 -7.82
CA ASN A 169 -4.16 16.69 -7.28
C ASN A 169 -3.32 16.05 -6.16
N ARG A 170 -2.12 15.59 -6.52
CA ARG A 170 -1.17 14.95 -5.60
C ARG A 170 -0.77 15.82 -4.43
N ARG A 171 -0.61 17.13 -4.67
CA ARG A 171 -0.18 18.06 -3.62
C ARG A 171 -1.20 18.08 -2.48
N ASP A 172 -2.48 18.21 -2.81
CA ASP A 172 -3.55 18.27 -1.82
C ASP A 172 -3.68 16.96 -1.03
N ILE A 173 -3.49 15.82 -1.70
CA ILE A 173 -3.47 14.50 -1.03
C ILE A 173 -2.27 14.39 -0.09
N ASN A 174 -1.08 14.82 -0.52
CA ASN A 174 0.12 14.78 0.32
C ASN A 174 0.00 15.70 1.55
N GLU A 175 -0.70 16.84 1.42
CA GLU A 175 -0.98 17.74 2.55
C GLU A 175 -1.84 17.05 3.66
N LEU A 176 -2.66 16.05 3.31
CA LEU A 176 -3.48 15.29 4.27
C LEU A 176 -2.66 14.49 5.29
N TYR A 177 -1.43 14.09 4.96
CA TYR A 177 -0.53 13.38 5.90
C TYR A 177 -0.04 14.25 7.05
N THR A 178 -0.34 15.54 7.01
CA THR A 178 -0.07 16.48 8.10
C THR A 178 -1.33 17.14 8.64
N ALA A 179 -2.50 16.76 8.11
CA ALA A 179 -3.77 17.34 8.50
C ALA A 179 -4.25 16.80 9.85
N PRO A 180 -5.03 17.60 10.61
CA PRO A 180 -5.74 17.10 11.79
C PRO A 180 -6.66 15.93 11.44
N ILE A 181 -6.82 14.98 12.37
CA ILE A 181 -7.65 13.78 12.17
C ILE A 181 -9.11 14.13 11.81
N GLU A 182 -9.62 15.24 12.31
CA GLU A 182 -10.97 15.76 12.03
C GLU A 182 -11.18 16.07 10.55
N GLU A 183 -10.14 16.54 9.85
CA GLU A 183 -10.21 16.76 8.40
C GLU A 183 -10.29 15.43 7.65
N LEU A 184 -9.57 14.40 8.11
CA LEU A 184 -9.65 13.06 7.53
C LEU A 184 -11.03 12.43 7.76
N VAL A 185 -11.63 12.64 8.94
CA VAL A 185 -13.00 12.19 9.24
C VAL A 185 -14.02 12.82 8.29
N LYS A 186 -13.91 14.13 8.01
CA LYS A 186 -14.80 14.81 7.04
C LYS A 186 -14.69 14.26 5.62
N ILE A 187 -13.50 13.82 5.21
CA ILE A 187 -13.26 13.30 3.86
C ILE A 187 -13.83 11.90 3.70
N PHE A 188 -13.51 11.02 4.63
CA PHE A 188 -13.85 9.60 4.49
C PHE A 188 -15.23 9.22 5.01
N GLY A 189 -15.88 10.12 5.75
CA GLY A 189 -17.21 9.91 6.30
C GLY A 189 -17.27 8.76 7.33
N GLU A 190 -17.99 9.02 8.40
CA GLU A 190 -18.74 7.97 9.09
C GLU A 190 -20.21 8.35 9.04
#